data_AF-A0A517S7Y7-F1
#
_entry.id   AF-A0A517S7Y7-F1
#
_cell.length_a   1.000
_cell.length_b   1.000
_cell.length_c   1.000
_cell.angle_alpha   90.00
_cell.angle_beta   90.00
_cell.angle_gamma   90.00
#
_symmetry.space_group_name_H-M   'P 1'
#
loop_
_entity.id
_entity.type
_entity.pdbx_description
1 polymer ?
#
loop_
_entity_poly.entity_id
_entity_poly.type
_entity_poly.pdbx_seq_one_letter_code
_entity_poly.pdbx_strand_id
1 'polypeptide(L)'
;MLKQELPNLNGGLTPAEASVRALRELAAFDSTALSGFRAVLVETATGLELYEHIPVYEGVFVWSGRRGMRVGISERDFFAIDATSGRDLFRTPRFRQFRQNGEPIEGEDDDVMWEDLETGGVYASGIAISGRQIPWDDGSWETADGRCRFVYPSEMHVEQRPRRTDDSSPVVQALRAVFEASVASGNPVRWC
;
A
#
# COMPACT_ATOMS: atom_id res chain seq x y z
N MET A 1 -16.51 3.24 21.79
CA MET A 1 -15.16 3.05 21.19
C MET A 1 -14.93 4.18 20.20
N LEU A 2 -13.71 4.70 20.06
CA LEU A 2 -13.28 5.75 19.12
C LEU A 2 -13.80 5.48 17.70
N LYS A 3 -13.78 4.21 17.27
CA LYS A 3 -14.34 3.78 15.98
C LYS A 3 -15.83 4.12 15.77
N GLN A 4 -16.61 4.26 16.83
CA GLN A 4 -18.03 4.66 16.80
C GLN A 4 -18.22 6.19 16.78
N GLU A 5 -17.20 6.92 17.21
CA GLU A 5 -17.23 8.37 17.38
C GLU A 5 -16.55 9.10 16.21
N LEU A 6 -15.73 8.38 15.43
CA LEU A 6 -15.19 8.82 14.14
C LEU A 6 -16.26 8.63 13.05
N PRO A 7 -16.44 9.60 12.15
CA PRO A 7 -17.42 9.48 11.09
C PRO A 7 -16.97 8.43 10.06
N ASN A 8 -17.92 7.65 9.56
CA ASN A 8 -17.68 6.66 8.49
C ASN A 8 -17.72 7.28 7.08
N LEU A 9 -18.06 8.56 6.96
CA LEU A 9 -18.20 9.34 5.73
C LEU A 9 -17.77 10.78 5.99
N ASN A 10 -17.63 11.60 4.93
CA ASN A 10 -17.43 13.04 5.09
C ASN A 10 -18.63 13.65 5.81
N GLY A 11 -18.39 14.36 6.91
CA GLY A 11 -19.44 14.92 7.75
C GLY A 11 -19.75 14.10 9.01
N GLY A 12 -20.03 14.81 10.11
CA GLY A 12 -20.42 14.19 11.37
C GLY A 12 -20.12 15.11 12.55
N LEU A 13 -20.68 14.78 13.71
CA LEU A 13 -20.38 15.45 14.97
C LEU A 13 -19.87 14.43 15.99
N THR A 14 -18.75 14.73 16.62
CA THR A 14 -18.31 14.03 17.82
C THR A 14 -18.55 14.94 19.03
N PRO A 15 -19.48 14.61 19.94
CA PRO A 15 -19.73 15.41 21.14
C PRO A 15 -18.48 15.60 22.02
N ALA A 16 -18.46 16.64 22.84
CA ALA A 16 -17.35 16.89 23.77
C ALA A 16 -17.17 15.74 24.77
N GLU A 17 -18.25 15.13 25.26
CA GLU A 17 -18.21 13.98 26.16
C GLU A 17 -17.64 12.73 25.49
N ALA A 18 -17.91 12.57 24.18
CA ALA A 18 -17.30 11.53 23.38
C ALA A 18 -15.82 11.79 23.13
N SER A 19 -15.42 13.05 22.97
CA SER A 19 -14.03 13.48 22.83
C SER A 19 -13.19 13.12 24.07
N VAL A 20 -13.75 13.21 25.28
CA VAL A 20 -13.07 12.74 26.51
C VAL A 20 -12.76 11.23 26.45
N ARG A 21 -13.70 10.42 25.96
CA ARG A 21 -13.49 8.98 25.82
C ARG A 21 -12.47 8.68 24.73
N ALA A 22 -12.56 9.37 23.60
CA ALA A 22 -11.62 9.28 22.49
C ALA A 22 -10.17 9.56 22.94
N LEU A 23 -9.94 10.61 23.74
CA LEU A 23 -8.61 10.92 24.27
C LEU A 23 -8.02 9.79 25.13
N ARG A 24 -8.84 9.09 25.92
CA ARG A 24 -8.38 7.92 26.71
C ARG A 24 -7.99 6.77 25.80
N GLU A 25 -8.76 6.53 24.74
CA GLU A 25 -8.46 5.48 23.76
C GLU A 25 -7.19 5.79 22.95
N LEU A 26 -6.98 7.06 22.57
CA LEU A 26 -5.73 7.49 21.92
C LEU A 26 -4.52 7.31 22.85
N ALA A 27 -4.65 7.65 24.14
CA ALA A 27 -3.57 7.43 25.10
C ALA A 27 -3.25 5.93 25.29
N ALA A 28 -4.27 5.07 25.28
CA ALA A 28 -4.08 3.62 25.32
C ALA A 28 -3.39 3.09 24.04
N PHE A 29 -3.77 3.61 22.87
CA PHE A 29 -3.11 3.30 21.60
C PHE A 29 -1.62 3.70 21.62
N ASP A 30 -1.30 4.92 22.04
CA ASP A 30 0.10 5.40 22.15
C ASP A 30 0.93 4.60 23.15
N SER A 31 0.31 4.03 24.18
CA SER A 31 0.99 3.17 25.15
C SER A 31 1.34 1.78 24.60
N THR A 32 0.84 1.43 23.41
CA THR A 32 1.12 0.16 22.74
C THR A 32 2.25 0.36 21.74
N ALA A 33 3.30 -0.46 21.75
CA ALA A 33 4.41 -0.31 20.78
C ALA A 33 4.08 -0.88 19.39
N LEU A 34 3.20 -1.88 19.33
CA LEU A 34 2.81 -2.59 18.11
C LEU A 34 1.29 -2.68 18.00
N SER A 35 0.76 -2.28 16.85
CA SER A 35 -0.68 -2.30 16.57
C SER A 35 -1.11 -3.47 15.69
N GLY A 36 -0.19 -4.40 15.37
CA GLY A 36 -0.45 -5.63 14.63
C GLY A 36 0.62 -5.91 13.58
N PHE A 37 0.24 -6.58 12.51
CA PHE A 37 1.08 -6.84 11.33
C PHE A 37 0.41 -6.30 10.07
N ARG A 38 1.23 -5.93 9.08
CA ARG A 38 0.82 -5.57 7.73
C ARG A 38 1.52 -6.46 6.72
N ALA A 39 0.81 -6.87 5.67
CA ALA A 39 1.42 -7.56 4.55
C ALA A 39 1.97 -6.54 3.57
N VAL A 40 3.20 -6.75 3.10
CA VAL A 40 3.90 -5.83 2.21
C VAL A 40 4.60 -6.59 1.10
N LEU A 41 4.63 -6.00 -0.09
CA LEU A 41 5.50 -6.44 -1.18
C LEU A 41 6.86 -5.78 -1.02
N VAL A 42 7.91 -6.58 -1.03
CA VAL A 42 9.26 -6.14 -0.71
C VAL A 42 10.22 -6.52 -1.82
N GLU A 43 11.11 -5.59 -2.19
CA GLU A 43 12.28 -5.90 -2.99
C GLU A 43 13.24 -6.77 -2.18
N THR A 44 13.47 -8.01 -2.63
CA THR A 44 14.21 -9.01 -1.87
C THR A 44 15.65 -8.60 -1.59
N ALA A 45 16.30 -7.92 -2.54
CA ALA A 45 17.71 -7.56 -2.41
C ALA A 45 17.97 -6.45 -1.39
N THR A 46 17.04 -5.51 -1.23
CA THR A 46 17.23 -4.29 -0.43
C THR A 46 16.38 -4.26 0.83
N GLY A 47 15.32 -5.06 0.89
CA GLY A 47 14.29 -4.96 1.93
C GLY A 47 13.38 -3.75 1.77
N LEU A 48 13.43 -3.04 0.63
CA LEU A 48 12.58 -1.88 0.38
C LEU A 48 11.12 -2.31 0.21
N GLU A 49 10.23 -1.67 0.96
CA GLU A 49 8.78 -1.82 0.83
C GLU A 49 8.31 -1.12 -0.46
N LEU A 50 7.61 -1.86 -1.32
CA LEU A 50 7.09 -1.37 -2.58
C LEU A 50 5.59 -1.05 -2.46
N TYR A 51 4.81 -1.97 -1.88
CA TYR A 51 3.37 -1.85 -1.72
C TYR A 51 2.92 -2.48 -0.40
N GLU A 52 1.82 -1.98 0.16
CA GLU A 52 1.15 -2.52 1.35
C GLU A 52 -0.21 -3.11 0.95
N HIS A 53 -0.61 -4.21 1.61
CA HIS A 53 -1.95 -4.75 1.50
C HIS A 53 -2.94 -3.81 2.19
N ILE A 54 -3.77 -3.16 1.38
CA ILE A 54 -4.84 -2.30 1.86
C ILE A 54 -6.19 -3.03 1.67
N PRO A 55 -6.88 -3.45 2.76
CA PRO A 55 -8.09 -4.26 2.67
C PRO A 55 -9.24 -3.61 1.90
N VAL A 56 -9.38 -2.28 1.95
CA VAL A 56 -10.45 -1.56 1.23
C VAL A 56 -10.27 -1.63 -0.30
N TYR A 57 -9.05 -1.90 -0.76
CA TYR A 57 -8.72 -2.11 -2.16
C TYR A 57 -8.51 -3.59 -2.49
N GLU A 58 -8.84 -4.50 -1.57
CA GLU A 58 -8.60 -5.94 -1.71
C GLU A 58 -7.12 -6.27 -2.01
N GLY A 59 -6.20 -5.37 -1.61
CA GLY A 59 -4.77 -5.49 -1.92
C GLY A 59 -4.36 -5.12 -3.34
N VAL A 60 -5.29 -4.70 -4.20
CA VAL A 60 -5.01 -4.35 -5.59
C VAL A 60 -4.34 -2.98 -5.67
N PHE A 61 -3.19 -2.91 -6.35
CA PHE A 61 -2.45 -1.68 -6.58
C PHE A 61 -2.15 -1.41 -8.07
N VAL A 62 -2.38 -2.37 -8.97
CA VAL A 62 -2.37 -2.14 -10.43
C VAL A 62 -3.69 -2.57 -11.05
N TRP A 63 -4.26 -1.68 -11.86
CA TRP A 63 -5.34 -1.97 -12.80
C TRP A 63 -4.84 -1.78 -14.22
N SER A 64 -4.65 -2.89 -14.94
CA SER A 64 -4.31 -2.84 -16.37
C SER A 64 -5.55 -3.04 -17.21
N GLY A 65 -6.15 -1.93 -17.65
CA GLY A 65 -7.30 -1.95 -18.56
C GLY A 65 -6.96 -2.58 -19.91
N ARG A 66 -5.75 -2.34 -20.43
CA ARG A 66 -5.27 -2.91 -21.70
C ARG A 66 -5.16 -4.44 -21.64
N ARG A 67 -4.74 -4.99 -20.49
CA ARG A 67 -4.54 -6.45 -20.32
C ARG A 67 -5.71 -7.15 -19.63
N GLY A 68 -6.72 -6.40 -19.18
CA GLY A 68 -7.84 -6.96 -18.42
C GLY A 68 -7.40 -7.65 -17.14
N MET A 69 -6.41 -7.09 -16.43
CA MET A 69 -5.79 -7.71 -15.25
C MET A 69 -5.78 -6.78 -14.04
N ARG A 70 -5.98 -7.35 -12.85
CA ARG A 70 -5.78 -6.69 -11.56
C ARG A 70 -4.62 -7.37 -10.85
N VAL A 71 -3.70 -6.57 -10.32
CA VAL A 71 -2.50 -7.05 -9.61
C VAL A 71 -2.50 -6.50 -8.19
N GLY A 72 -2.18 -7.34 -7.23
CA GLY A 72 -2.18 -6.98 -5.84
C GLY A 72 -1.36 -7.92 -4.96
N ILE A 73 -1.44 -7.67 -3.66
CA ILE A 73 -0.94 -8.57 -2.62
C ILE A 73 -2.04 -8.94 -1.65
N SER A 74 -2.10 -10.21 -1.26
CA SER A 74 -2.92 -10.69 -0.14
C SER A 74 -2.10 -10.62 1.15
N GLU A 75 -2.59 -11.23 2.23
CA GLU A 75 -1.81 -11.39 3.45
C GLU A 75 -0.54 -12.25 3.27
N ARG A 76 -0.43 -13.02 2.18
CA ARG A 76 0.65 -14.00 2.00
C ARG A 76 1.25 -14.04 0.61
N ASP A 77 0.49 -13.63 -0.40
CA ASP A 77 0.85 -13.87 -1.79
C ASP A 77 0.76 -12.59 -2.59
N PHE A 78 1.67 -12.44 -3.54
CA PHE A 78 1.44 -11.63 -4.71
C PHE A 78 0.43 -12.34 -5.60
N PHE A 79 -0.48 -11.58 -6.21
CA PHE A 79 -1.48 -12.15 -7.11
C PHE A 79 -1.73 -11.26 -8.33
N ALA A 80 -2.12 -11.93 -9.40
CA ALA A 80 -2.67 -11.36 -10.61
C ALA A 80 -3.93 -12.13 -10.98
N ILE A 81 -5.04 -11.41 -11.17
CA ILE A 81 -6.33 -11.99 -11.51
C ILE A 81 -6.89 -11.36 -12.78
N ASP A 82 -7.63 -12.15 -13.53
CA ASP A 82 -8.41 -11.68 -14.66
C ASP A 82 -9.50 -10.72 -14.16
N ALA A 83 -9.54 -9.52 -14.72
CA ALA A 83 -10.39 -8.45 -14.22
C ALA A 83 -11.88 -8.75 -14.42
N THR A 84 -12.22 -9.52 -15.45
CA THR A 84 -13.61 -9.85 -15.83
C THR A 84 -14.14 -11.07 -15.09
N SER A 85 -13.39 -12.17 -15.11
CA SER A 85 -13.79 -13.47 -14.54
C SER A 85 -13.38 -13.64 -13.07
N GLY A 86 -12.41 -12.86 -12.59
CA GLY A 86 -11.84 -13.01 -11.25
C GLY A 86 -10.94 -14.25 -11.10
N ARG A 87 -10.62 -14.95 -12.19
CA ARG A 87 -9.77 -16.15 -12.16
C ARG A 87 -8.32 -15.76 -11.86
N ASP A 88 -7.66 -16.54 -11.01
CA ASP A 88 -6.21 -16.45 -10.80
C ASP A 88 -5.45 -16.69 -12.12
N LEU A 89 -4.58 -15.74 -12.45
CA LEU A 89 -3.64 -15.81 -13.58
C LEU A 89 -2.23 -16.15 -13.09
N PHE A 90 -1.85 -15.59 -11.94
CA PHE A 90 -0.57 -15.80 -11.28
C PHE A 90 -0.73 -15.57 -9.78
N ARG A 91 -0.16 -16.42 -8.92
CA ARG A 91 -0.21 -16.27 -7.46
C ARG A 91 0.99 -16.96 -6.83
N THR A 92 1.76 -16.23 -6.02
CA THR A 92 2.95 -16.77 -5.35
C THR A 92 3.41 -15.86 -4.21
N PRO A 93 4.00 -16.39 -3.12
CA PRO A 93 4.64 -15.57 -2.09
C PRO A 93 5.93 -14.90 -2.56
N ARG A 94 6.63 -15.45 -3.56
CA ARG A 94 7.93 -14.94 -4.03
C ARG A 94 8.10 -15.12 -5.53
N PHE A 95 8.48 -14.06 -6.23
CA PHE A 95 8.64 -14.09 -7.67
C PHE A 95 9.80 -13.25 -8.17
N ARG A 96 10.21 -13.54 -9.41
CA ARG A 96 11.13 -12.73 -10.19
C ARG A 96 10.41 -12.12 -11.37
N GLN A 97 10.76 -10.89 -11.74
CA GLN A 97 10.39 -10.31 -13.03
C GLN A 97 11.61 -10.08 -13.92
N PHE A 98 11.44 -10.29 -15.22
CA PHE A 98 12.50 -10.12 -16.24
C PHE A 98 11.86 -9.94 -17.61
N ARG A 99 12.62 -9.42 -18.59
CA ARG A 99 12.18 -9.45 -20.00
C ARG A 99 12.61 -10.76 -20.64
N GLN A 100 11.75 -11.32 -21.50
CA GLN A 100 12.02 -12.57 -22.22
C GLN A 100 13.30 -12.50 -23.07
N ASN A 101 13.62 -11.31 -23.60
CA ASN A 101 14.83 -11.06 -24.38
C ASN A 101 16.11 -10.87 -23.54
N GLY A 102 16.00 -10.85 -22.20
CA GLY A 102 17.12 -10.66 -21.27
C GLY A 102 17.55 -9.20 -21.08
N GLU A 103 16.91 -8.24 -21.74
CA GLU A 103 17.20 -6.82 -21.55
C GLU A 103 16.67 -6.31 -20.21
N PRO A 104 17.22 -5.20 -19.69
CA PRO A 104 16.65 -4.51 -18.54
C PRO A 104 15.18 -4.10 -18.79
N ILE A 105 14.38 -4.16 -17.72
CA ILE A 105 13.03 -3.61 -17.72
C ILE A 105 13.12 -2.09 -17.63
N GLU A 106 12.48 -1.38 -18.55
CA GLU A 106 12.37 0.09 -18.56
C GLU A 106 10.91 0.57 -18.44
N GLY A 107 9.96 -0.36 -18.38
CA GLY A 107 8.53 -0.07 -18.42
C GLY A 107 7.67 -1.31 -18.56
N GLU A 108 6.38 -1.10 -18.77
CA GLU A 108 5.47 -2.15 -19.25
C GLU A 108 5.80 -2.50 -20.70
N ASP A 109 5.95 -3.78 -20.98
CA ASP A 109 6.24 -4.34 -22.30
C ASP A 109 5.60 -5.72 -22.39
N ASP A 110 5.17 -6.15 -23.57
CA ASP A 110 4.62 -7.49 -23.80
C ASP A 110 5.62 -8.61 -23.47
N ASP A 111 6.91 -8.31 -23.48
CA ASP A 111 7.99 -9.26 -23.16
C ASP A 111 8.28 -9.39 -21.65
N VAL A 112 7.57 -8.68 -20.76
CA VAL A 112 7.77 -8.82 -19.31
C VAL A 112 7.16 -10.13 -18.81
N MET A 113 7.98 -10.92 -18.12
CA MET A 113 7.65 -12.22 -17.56
C MET A 113 7.73 -12.17 -16.04
N TRP A 114 6.90 -12.96 -15.37
CA TRP A 114 7.02 -13.29 -13.95
C TRP A 114 7.32 -14.77 -13.79
N GLU A 115 8.32 -15.09 -12.98
CA GLU A 115 8.66 -16.46 -12.57
C GLU A 115 8.31 -16.63 -11.10
N ASP A 116 7.47 -17.60 -10.80
CA ASP A 116 7.21 -18.07 -9.44
C ASP A 116 8.46 -18.80 -8.93
N LEU A 117 9.09 -18.25 -7.89
CA LEU A 117 10.33 -18.82 -7.34
C LEU A 117 10.09 -20.04 -6.45
N GLU A 118 8.83 -20.34 -6.11
CA GLU A 118 8.46 -21.56 -5.37
C GLU A 118 8.31 -22.76 -6.32
N THR A 119 7.84 -22.54 -7.55
CA THR A 119 7.51 -23.61 -8.50
C THR A 119 8.34 -23.62 -9.78
N GLY A 120 9.01 -22.51 -10.11
CA GLY A 120 9.66 -22.27 -11.41
C GLY A 120 8.68 -21.98 -12.56
N GLY A 121 7.39 -21.83 -12.27
CA GLY A 121 6.37 -21.51 -13.27
C GLY A 121 6.53 -20.09 -13.81
N VAL A 122 6.42 -19.91 -15.12
CA VAL A 122 6.59 -18.61 -15.78
C VAL A 122 5.27 -18.13 -16.38
N TYR A 123 4.95 -16.85 -16.17
CA TYR A 123 3.75 -16.19 -16.67
C TYR A 123 4.12 -14.93 -17.46
N ALA A 124 3.59 -14.79 -18.68
CA ALA A 124 3.75 -13.60 -19.50
C ALA A 124 2.85 -12.48 -18.99
N SER A 125 3.31 -11.72 -18.00
CA SER A 125 2.52 -10.68 -17.35
C SER A 125 2.31 -9.47 -18.26
N GLY A 126 3.36 -9.15 -19.03
CA GLY A 126 3.51 -7.92 -19.75
C GLY A 126 3.38 -6.64 -18.90
N ILE A 127 3.49 -6.78 -17.58
CA ILE A 127 3.42 -5.71 -16.60
C ILE A 127 4.67 -5.79 -15.74
N ALA A 128 5.35 -4.66 -15.62
CA ALA A 128 6.46 -4.51 -14.71
C ALA A 128 6.00 -3.91 -13.39
N ILE A 129 6.44 -4.49 -12.27
CA ILE A 129 6.25 -3.90 -10.95
C ILE A 129 7.37 -2.89 -10.73
N SER A 130 7.01 -1.61 -10.71
CA SER A 130 7.96 -0.54 -10.44
C SER A 130 8.25 -0.45 -8.95
N GLY A 131 9.49 -0.06 -8.64
CA GLY A 131 9.91 0.39 -7.31
C GLY A 131 9.96 1.91 -7.25
N ARG A 132 10.96 2.44 -6.53
CA ARG A 132 11.12 3.89 -6.36
C ARG A 132 11.33 4.60 -7.71
N GLN A 133 10.80 5.82 -7.80
CA GLN A 133 11.14 6.74 -8.87
C GLN A 133 12.62 7.11 -8.78
N ILE A 134 13.26 7.31 -9.94
CA ILE A 134 14.65 7.74 -10.07
C ILE A 134 14.75 8.90 -11.06
N PRO A 135 15.75 9.79 -10.91
CA PRO A 135 15.95 10.85 -11.88
C PRO A 135 16.44 10.29 -13.21
N TRP A 136 16.18 11.05 -14.27
CA TRP A 136 16.80 10.90 -15.58
C TRP A 136 18.28 11.28 -15.54
N ASP A 137 19.01 10.96 -16.60
CA ASP A 137 20.47 11.18 -16.65
C ASP A 137 20.84 12.69 -16.60
N ASP A 138 19.90 13.58 -16.96
CA ASP A 138 20.03 15.04 -16.83
C ASP A 138 19.67 15.57 -15.43
N GLY A 139 19.30 14.69 -14.50
CA GLY A 139 18.89 15.00 -13.14
C GLY A 139 17.42 15.41 -12.97
N SER A 140 16.65 15.50 -14.06
CA SER A 140 15.20 15.76 -13.99
C SER A 140 14.45 14.55 -13.44
N TRP A 141 13.32 14.77 -12.75
CA TRP A 141 12.48 13.68 -12.24
C TRP A 141 11.37 13.28 -13.22
N GLU A 142 11.07 14.16 -14.17
CA GLU A 142 9.97 14.06 -15.11
C GLU A 142 10.41 14.72 -16.41
N THR A 143 10.11 14.08 -17.54
CA THR A 143 10.38 14.66 -18.87
C THR A 143 9.35 15.74 -19.22
N ALA A 144 9.62 16.52 -20.27
CA ALA A 144 8.67 17.54 -20.74
C ALA A 144 7.29 17.01 -21.14
N ASP A 145 7.20 15.71 -21.49
CA ASP A 145 5.96 15.00 -21.80
C ASP A 145 5.36 14.24 -20.60
N GLY A 146 5.90 14.45 -19.40
CA GLY A 146 5.34 13.93 -18.15
C GLY A 146 5.77 12.51 -17.79
N ARG A 147 6.83 11.97 -18.41
CA ARG A 147 7.30 10.61 -18.13
C ARG A 147 8.24 10.60 -16.92
N CYS A 148 7.94 9.68 -16.01
CA CYS A 148 8.76 9.36 -14.85
C CYS A 148 9.58 8.09 -15.11
N ARG A 149 10.76 8.00 -14.50
CA ARG A 149 11.61 6.81 -14.57
C ARG A 149 11.59 6.09 -13.21
N PHE A 150 11.58 4.77 -13.22
CA PHE A 150 11.53 3.94 -12.02
C PHE A 150 12.63 2.88 -12.02
N VAL A 151 12.99 2.41 -10.83
CA VAL A 151 13.69 1.13 -10.68
C VAL A 151 12.70 0.00 -10.90
N TYR A 152 13.14 -1.10 -11.51
CA TYR A 152 12.37 -2.33 -11.64
C TYR A 152 13.08 -3.46 -10.88
N PRO A 153 12.67 -3.74 -9.63
CA PRO A 153 13.29 -4.79 -8.80
C PRO A 153 13.20 -6.16 -9.50
N SER A 154 14.28 -6.93 -9.50
CA SER A 154 14.28 -8.24 -10.16
C SER A 154 13.53 -9.29 -9.35
N GLU A 155 13.73 -9.35 -8.03
CA GLU A 155 13.08 -10.31 -7.14
C GLU A 155 12.30 -9.62 -6.04
N MET A 156 11.09 -10.11 -5.80
CA MET A 156 10.19 -9.59 -4.77
C MET A 156 9.53 -10.73 -4.00
N HIS A 157 9.10 -10.44 -2.78
CA HIS A 157 8.31 -11.36 -1.98
C HIS A 157 7.31 -10.62 -1.10
N VAL A 158 6.28 -11.32 -0.67
CA VAL A 158 5.33 -10.82 0.31
C VAL A 158 5.78 -11.24 1.70
N GLU A 159 5.81 -10.28 2.62
CA GLU A 159 6.10 -10.54 4.03
C GLU A 159 5.19 -9.78 4.98
N GLN A 160 5.16 -10.26 6.23
CA GLN A 160 4.42 -9.62 7.32
C GLN A 160 5.37 -8.75 8.13
N ARG A 161 5.13 -7.43 8.14
CA ARG A 161 5.87 -6.47 8.96
C ARG A 161 5.07 -6.02 10.17
N PRO A 162 5.69 -5.88 11.35
CA PRO A 162 5.03 -5.28 12.49
C PRO A 162 4.60 -3.85 12.16
N ARG A 163 3.34 -3.51 12.46
CA ARG A 163 2.84 -2.14 12.38
C ARG A 163 3.16 -1.43 13.69
N ARG A 164 3.94 -0.36 13.62
CA ARG A 164 4.26 0.46 14.79
C ARG A 164 3.18 1.50 15.00
N THR A 165 2.89 1.82 16.25
CA THR A 165 1.96 2.90 16.59
C THR A 165 2.52 4.27 16.21
N ASP A 166 3.85 4.41 16.22
CA ASP A 166 4.57 5.61 15.77
C ASP A 166 4.29 5.95 14.29
N ASP A 167 4.01 4.94 13.45
CA ASP A 167 3.64 5.17 12.03
C ASP A 167 2.36 6.01 11.91
N SER A 168 1.50 5.98 12.94
CA SER A 168 0.26 6.75 13.03
C SER A 168 0.41 8.07 13.80
N SER A 169 1.62 8.41 14.27
CA SER A 169 1.84 9.56 15.16
C SER A 169 1.26 10.88 14.62
N PRO A 170 1.44 11.24 13.34
CA PRO A 170 0.86 12.48 12.81
C PRO A 170 -0.68 12.53 12.92
N VAL A 171 -1.35 11.41 12.62
CA VAL A 171 -2.81 11.30 12.69
C VAL A 171 -3.28 11.33 14.14
N VAL A 172 -2.62 10.60 15.03
CA VAL A 172 -2.96 10.56 16.46
C VAL A 172 -2.78 11.93 17.11
N GLN A 173 -1.70 12.65 16.77
CA GLN A 173 -1.46 14.01 17.26
C GLN A 173 -2.54 14.99 16.77
N ALA A 174 -2.93 14.92 15.50
CA ALA A 174 -4.00 15.75 14.97
C ALA A 174 -5.35 15.48 15.67
N LEU A 175 -5.72 14.21 15.82
CA LEU A 175 -6.94 13.81 16.53
C LEU A 175 -6.93 14.27 17.99
N ARG A 176 -5.78 14.12 18.67
CA ARG A 176 -5.59 14.56 20.05
C ARG A 176 -5.84 16.07 20.18
N ALA A 177 -5.22 16.88 19.34
CA ALA A 177 -5.39 18.33 19.35
C ALA A 177 -6.86 18.75 19.13
N VAL A 178 -7.54 18.11 18.19
CA VAL A 178 -8.96 18.40 17.89
C VAL A 178 -9.87 18.00 19.06
N PHE A 179 -9.66 16.83 19.67
CA PHE A 179 -10.45 16.40 20.82
C PHE A 179 -10.16 17.21 22.09
N GLU A 180 -8.92 17.62 22.33
CA GLU A 180 -8.57 18.53 23.44
C GLU A 180 -9.28 19.89 23.30
N ALA A 181 -9.32 20.45 22.09
CA ALA A 181 -10.04 21.70 21.83
C ALA A 181 -11.56 21.57 22.02
N SER A 182 -12.14 20.44 21.58
CA SER A 182 -13.56 20.09 21.80
C SER A 182 -13.89 20.03 23.30
N VAL A 183 -13.06 19.32 24.08
CA VAL A 183 -13.24 19.22 25.54
C VAL A 183 -13.10 20.57 26.23
N ALA A 184 -12.08 21.37 25.87
CA ALA A 184 -11.83 22.67 26.48
C ALA A 184 -12.94 23.68 26.21
N SER A 185 -13.54 23.65 25.02
CA SER A 185 -14.59 24.58 24.62
C SER A 185 -16.01 24.10 24.93
N GLY A 186 -16.19 22.80 25.18
CA GLY A 186 -17.51 22.17 25.29
C GLY A 186 -18.23 22.02 23.93
N ASN A 187 -17.59 22.41 22.83
CA ASN A 187 -18.17 22.33 21.49
C ASN A 187 -17.87 20.97 20.85
N PRO A 188 -18.79 20.41 20.07
CA PRO A 188 -18.52 19.18 19.33
C PRO A 188 -17.47 19.39 18.23
N VAL A 189 -16.72 18.34 17.91
CA VAL A 189 -15.91 18.29 16.69
C VAL A 189 -16.84 18.14 15.50
N ARG A 190 -16.65 18.99 14.48
CA ARG A 190 -17.36 18.88 13.21
C ARG A 190 -16.39 18.39 12.13
N TRP A 191 -16.70 17.24 11.54
CA TRP A 191 -15.94 16.67 10.44
C TRP A 191 -16.46 17.23 9.11
N CYS A 192 -15.55 17.45 8.17
CA CYS A 192 -15.81 17.99 6.83
C CYS A 192 -15.36 17.01 5.76
#